data_AF-A0AAN9CSN9-F1
#
_entry.id   AF-A0AAN9CSN9-F1
#
_cell.length_a   1.000
_cell.length_b   1.000
_cell.length_c   1.000
_cell.angle_alpha   90.00
_cell.angle_beta   90.00
_cell.angle_gamma   90.00
#
_symmetry.space_group_name_H-M   'P 1'
#
loop_
_entity.id
_entity.type
_entity.pdbx_description
1 polymer ?
#
loop_
_entity_poly.entity_id
_entity_poly.type
_entity_poly.pdbx_seq_one_letter_code
_entity_poly.pdbx_strand_id
1 'polypeptide(L)'
;MLFSQDVALMTAPNDVINQGSKHKGHRGEEAILQQQEGLRDMRERIRALEQKWPSKRLSQQGEPEKQSWMKRSAAQRGSISPVSAFAFPEALTEAARERTARLDMSDALEFSERTYLELVQVLREALELSDGEMSGCASLKHLPPNERQHIVSMRQTDLEFVRTRFEIQNSQSQQQQLLLQEIQREIHTLRERQVLGYETQAELESVKAELEAQRQETEQLRQALQESINQLQRNQQERSVTNRNNKGLSAERTGRSSRRVGHHNCIPNESYEKAPAVKKQISKMKLKKRESEVNNLNKAMGQKQQICSAVSDLSSPLQAPESSRCPLLAEA
;
A
#
# COMPACT_ATOMS: atom_id res chain seq x y z
N MET A 1 44.08 2.01 -35.08
CA MET A 1 45.44 2.08 -34.48
C MET A 1 45.21 2.40 -33.01
N LEU A 2 45.16 1.37 -32.15
CA LEU A 2 46.26 0.92 -31.25
C LEU A 2 46.58 2.03 -30.23
N PHE A 3 46.45 1.89 -28.91
CA PHE A 3 46.72 0.78 -27.96
C PHE A 3 45.79 0.96 -26.72
N SER A 4 45.10 -0.04 -26.16
CA SER A 4 45.56 -1.17 -25.32
C SER A 4 46.43 -0.79 -24.12
N GLN A 5 45.84 -0.78 -22.91
CA GLN A 5 46.54 -1.33 -21.73
C GLN A 5 45.54 -1.73 -20.64
N ASP A 6 45.26 -3.03 -20.61
CA ASP A 6 44.83 -3.72 -19.38
C ASP A 6 46.00 -3.77 -18.41
N VAL A 7 45.76 -3.42 -17.15
CA VAL A 7 46.60 -3.85 -16.02
C VAL A 7 45.69 -4.47 -14.99
N ALA A 8 45.74 -5.80 -14.94
CA ALA A 8 45.18 -6.61 -13.88
C ALA A 8 45.91 -6.34 -12.55
N LEU A 9 45.15 -6.04 -11.50
CA LEU A 9 45.62 -6.18 -10.12
C LEU A 9 44.78 -7.27 -9.44
N MET A 10 45.34 -8.48 -9.44
CA MET A 10 44.93 -9.57 -8.57
C MET A 10 45.14 -9.15 -7.12
N THR A 11 44.04 -9.02 -6.36
CA THR A 11 44.10 -9.06 -4.89
C THR A 11 43.12 -10.12 -4.41
N ALA A 12 43.67 -11.13 -3.75
CA ALA A 12 42.95 -12.29 -3.22
C ALA A 12 42.01 -11.89 -2.05
N PRO A 13 41.02 -12.74 -1.72
CA PRO A 13 39.81 -12.35 -1.02
C PRO A 13 39.95 -12.57 0.49
N ASN A 14 40.02 -11.51 1.32
CA ASN A 14 39.86 -11.68 2.77
C ASN A 14 39.63 -10.38 3.58
N ASP A 15 38.85 -9.40 3.09
CA ASP A 15 38.54 -8.19 3.88
C ASP A 15 37.06 -7.74 3.91
N VAL A 16 36.12 -8.58 3.47
CA VAL A 16 34.69 -8.19 3.40
C VAL A 16 33.89 -8.55 4.68
N ILE A 17 34.47 -9.26 5.64
CA ILE A 17 33.69 -9.84 6.76
C ILE A 17 33.54 -8.88 7.98
N ASN A 18 34.16 -7.70 7.99
CA ASN A 18 34.08 -6.78 9.14
C ASN A 18 33.33 -5.45 8.93
N GLN A 19 32.57 -5.28 7.84
CA GLN A 19 31.74 -4.08 7.63
C GLN A 19 30.24 -4.29 7.94
N GLY A 20 29.84 -5.49 8.35
CA GLY A 20 28.44 -5.87 8.57
C GLY A 20 27.77 -5.34 9.84
N SER A 21 28.51 -4.77 10.82
CA SER A 21 27.95 -4.39 12.13
C SER A 21 27.87 -2.88 12.43
N LYS A 22 28.28 -1.99 11.52
CA LYS A 22 28.24 -0.52 11.78
C LYS A 22 27.05 0.22 11.14
N HIS A 23 26.27 -0.44 10.29
CA HIS A 23 25.27 0.25 9.45
C HIS A 23 23.82 0.21 9.99
N LYS A 24 23.59 -0.42 11.15
CA LYS A 24 22.24 -0.54 11.73
C LYS A 24 21.88 0.52 12.78
N GLY A 25 22.86 1.29 13.27
CA GLY A 25 22.67 2.41 14.21
C GLY A 25 22.62 3.79 13.55
N HIS A 26 23.44 4.03 12.52
CA HIS A 26 23.57 5.36 11.91
C HIS A 26 22.30 5.90 11.25
N ARG A 27 21.48 5.06 10.62
CA ARG A 27 20.21 5.54 10.05
C ARG A 27 19.20 6.00 11.11
N GLY A 28 19.23 5.41 12.30
CA GLY A 28 18.37 5.81 13.42
C GLY A 28 18.84 7.11 14.06
N GLU A 29 20.15 7.22 14.27
CA GLU A 29 20.78 8.44 14.81
C GLU A 29 20.63 9.64 13.87
N GLU A 30 20.82 9.44 12.56
CA GLU A 30 20.58 10.47 11.54
C GLU A 30 19.11 10.93 11.50
N ALA A 31 18.15 9.98 11.61
CA ALA A 31 16.74 10.32 11.67
C ALA A 31 16.40 11.13 12.93
N ILE A 32 16.98 10.78 14.09
CA ILE A 32 16.80 11.53 15.34
C ILE A 32 17.40 12.93 15.23
N LEU A 33 18.59 13.07 14.64
CA LEU A 33 19.24 14.36 14.42
C LEU A 33 18.41 15.25 13.48
N GLN A 34 17.91 14.69 12.38
CA GLN A 34 17.02 15.41 11.45
C GLN A 34 15.71 15.85 12.12
N GLN A 35 15.12 15.00 12.96
CA GLN A 35 13.92 15.37 13.73
C GLN A 35 14.20 16.48 14.75
N GLN A 36 15.34 16.41 15.46
CA GLN A 36 15.74 17.45 16.41
C GLN A 36 16.03 18.78 15.71
N GLU A 37 16.64 18.75 14.53
CA GLU A 37 16.92 19.92 13.72
C GLU A 37 15.62 20.55 13.20
N GLY A 38 14.68 19.75 12.68
CA GLY A 38 13.35 20.25 12.29
C GLY A 38 12.57 20.87 13.46
N LEU A 39 12.68 20.30 14.66
CA LEU A 39 12.08 20.87 15.87
C LEU A 39 12.76 22.16 16.33
N ARG A 40 14.07 22.35 16.09
CA ARG A 40 14.76 23.62 16.36
C ARG A 40 14.32 24.68 15.37
N ASP A 41 14.28 24.35 14.07
CA ASP A 41 13.86 25.28 13.02
C ASP A 41 12.41 25.76 13.22
N MET A 42 11.48 24.85 13.57
CA MET A 42 10.11 25.24 13.93
C MET A 42 10.06 26.16 15.14
N ARG A 43 10.85 25.89 16.20
CA ARG A 43 10.92 26.76 17.38
C ARG A 43 11.50 28.14 17.06
N GLU A 44 12.46 28.22 16.15
CA GLU A 44 12.99 29.50 15.68
C GLU A 44 11.98 30.27 14.84
N ARG A 45 11.24 29.60 13.95
CA ARG A 45 10.14 30.21 13.19
C ARG A 45 9.03 30.72 14.11
N ILE A 46 8.66 29.97 15.14
CA ILE A 46 7.69 30.42 16.16
C ILE A 46 8.21 31.66 16.88
N ARG A 47 9.46 31.66 17.37
CA ARG A 47 10.07 32.84 18.01
C ARG A 47 10.14 34.06 17.09
N ALA A 48 10.45 33.86 15.82
CA ALA A 48 10.48 34.92 14.82
C ALA A 48 9.08 35.49 14.53
N LEU A 49 8.05 34.64 14.58
CA LEU A 49 6.65 35.07 14.47
C LEU A 49 6.19 35.79 15.75
N GLU A 50 6.55 35.31 16.93
CA GLU A 50 6.26 35.94 18.22
C GLU A 50 6.90 37.34 18.33
N GLN A 51 8.13 37.51 17.83
CA GLN A 51 8.79 38.83 17.78
C GLN A 51 8.12 39.81 16.81
N LYS A 52 7.49 39.30 15.76
CA LYS A 52 6.75 40.10 14.77
C LYS A 52 5.28 40.28 15.16
N TRP A 53 4.81 39.60 16.20
CA TRP A 53 3.44 39.70 16.68
C TRP A 53 3.29 40.88 17.66
N PRO A 54 2.38 41.84 17.41
CA PRO A 54 2.15 42.94 18.35
C PRO A 54 1.35 42.46 19.58
N SER A 55 2.00 41.77 20.52
CA SER A 55 1.39 41.27 21.77
C SER A 55 1.02 42.36 22.80
N LYS A 56 1.08 43.66 22.45
CA LYS A 56 0.69 44.75 23.37
C LYS A 56 -0.76 45.23 23.25
N ARG A 57 -1.58 44.68 22.35
CA ARG A 57 -2.98 45.13 22.17
C ARG A 57 -4.06 44.38 22.96
N LEU A 58 -3.69 43.44 23.84
CA LEU A 58 -4.66 42.67 24.64
C LEU A 58 -4.51 42.79 26.17
N SER A 59 -3.56 43.59 26.67
CA SER A 59 -3.37 43.79 28.11
C SER A 59 -3.97 45.10 28.66
N GLN A 60 -4.71 45.87 27.84
CA GLN A 60 -5.37 47.13 28.28
C GLN A 60 -6.90 47.06 28.25
N GLN A 61 -7.48 45.87 28.12
CA GLN A 61 -8.93 45.69 28.16
C GLN A 61 -9.30 44.65 29.22
N GLY A 62 -8.98 44.97 30.48
CA GLY A 62 -9.37 44.20 31.64
C GLY A 62 -9.14 45.01 32.90
N GLU A 63 -10.23 45.26 33.64
CA GLU A 63 -10.37 45.92 34.95
C GLU A 63 -10.62 47.44 35.02
N PRO A 64 -11.78 47.88 35.56
CA PRO A 64 -12.04 49.25 35.97
C PRO A 64 -11.63 49.43 37.45
N GLU A 65 -10.46 50.03 37.70
CA GLU A 65 -10.00 50.27 39.07
C GLU A 65 -10.63 51.54 39.66
N LYS A 66 -11.70 51.34 40.44
CA LYS A 66 -12.16 52.27 41.47
C LYS A 66 -11.15 52.29 42.63
N GLN A 67 -10.43 53.40 42.83
CA GLN A 67 -10.08 54.02 44.12
C GLN A 67 -8.75 54.80 44.03
N SER A 68 -8.81 56.13 44.15
CA SER A 68 -7.86 56.92 44.96
C SER A 68 -8.21 58.41 44.95
N TRP A 69 -9.42 58.78 45.40
CA TRP A 69 -9.74 60.17 45.73
C TRP A 69 -10.02 60.28 47.22
N MET A 70 -8.98 60.24 48.04
CA MET A 70 -8.97 60.78 49.40
C MET A 70 -7.52 60.85 49.91
N LYS A 71 -6.93 62.06 49.83
CA LYS A 71 -5.99 62.67 50.79
C LYS A 71 -5.12 63.72 50.09
N ARG A 72 -5.60 64.96 50.07
CA ARG A 72 -4.79 66.11 50.52
C ARG A 72 -5.68 67.36 50.65
N SER A 73 -6.13 67.58 51.88
CA SER A 73 -6.59 68.88 52.33
C SER A 73 -5.71 69.27 53.52
N ALA A 74 -5.38 70.56 53.58
CA ALA A 74 -4.63 71.25 54.63
C ALA A 74 -3.09 71.13 54.57
N ALA A 75 -2.47 72.04 53.82
CA ALA A 75 -1.65 73.14 54.38
C ALA A 75 -0.75 73.69 53.27
N GLN A 76 -1.02 74.91 52.77
CA GLN A 76 -0.13 76.05 52.98
C GLN A 76 -0.77 77.32 52.39
N ARG A 77 -0.87 78.31 53.26
CA ARG A 77 -1.31 79.67 53.01
C ARG A 77 -0.30 80.35 52.08
N GLY A 78 -0.74 80.82 50.92
CA GLY A 78 0.10 81.52 49.94
C GLY A 78 -0.77 82.27 48.95
N SER A 79 -0.91 83.58 49.21
CA SER A 79 -1.66 84.56 48.43
C SER A 79 -1.19 84.62 46.97
N ILE A 80 -2.05 84.27 46.03
CA ILE A 80 -2.08 84.89 44.69
C ILE A 80 -3.51 84.77 44.13
N SER A 81 -4.03 85.93 43.77
CA SER A 81 -5.35 86.21 43.20
C SER A 81 -5.69 85.33 41.98
N PRO A 82 -6.91 84.76 41.86
CA PRO A 82 -7.37 84.20 40.59
C PRO A 82 -7.88 85.36 39.73
N VAL A 83 -6.98 86.00 38.99
CA VAL A 83 -7.39 86.74 37.80
C VAL A 83 -7.71 85.70 36.72
N SER A 84 -8.86 85.91 36.08
CA SER A 84 -9.38 85.17 34.93
C SER A 84 -10.18 83.90 35.25
N ALA A 85 -11.39 84.15 35.73
CA ALA A 85 -12.55 83.37 35.36
C ALA A 85 -12.75 83.47 33.83
N PHE A 86 -12.08 82.61 33.06
CA PHE A 86 -12.67 82.09 31.84
C PHE A 86 -13.26 80.73 32.18
N ALA A 87 -14.48 80.75 32.70
CA ALA A 87 -15.35 79.59 32.58
C ALA A 87 -15.53 79.38 31.07
N PHE A 88 -14.74 78.49 30.48
CA PHE A 88 -15.11 77.95 29.18
C PHE A 88 -16.52 77.38 29.33
N PRO A 89 -17.51 77.83 28.55
CA PRO A 89 -18.84 77.28 28.63
C PRO A 89 -18.73 75.76 28.47
N GLU A 90 -19.27 74.98 29.40
CA GLU A 90 -19.38 73.51 29.32
C GLU A 90 -19.94 73.08 27.93
N ALA A 91 -20.76 73.94 27.32
CA ALA A 91 -21.29 73.82 25.97
C ALA A 91 -20.23 73.89 24.85
N LEU A 92 -19.14 74.64 25.00
CA LEU A 92 -18.02 74.65 24.05
C LEU A 92 -17.20 73.36 24.15
N THR A 93 -17.03 72.81 25.36
CA THR A 93 -16.35 71.52 25.56
C THR A 93 -17.21 70.34 25.07
N GLU A 94 -18.53 70.40 25.26
CA GLU A 94 -19.45 69.37 24.75
C GLU A 94 -19.57 69.43 23.22
N ALA A 95 -19.68 70.62 22.63
CA ALA A 95 -19.66 70.77 21.17
C ALA A 95 -18.30 70.38 20.56
N ALA A 96 -17.19 70.58 21.27
CA ALA A 96 -15.88 70.08 20.83
C ALA A 96 -15.85 68.55 20.86
N ARG A 97 -16.36 67.94 21.95
CA ARG A 97 -16.46 66.48 22.08
C ARG A 97 -17.35 65.86 21.01
N GLU A 98 -18.51 66.46 20.73
CA GLU A 98 -19.41 66.01 19.68
C GLU A 98 -18.78 66.12 18.29
N ARG A 99 -18.04 67.19 18.01
CA ARG A 99 -17.29 67.33 16.73
C ARG A 99 -16.23 66.25 16.59
N THR A 100 -15.46 65.97 17.65
CA THR A 100 -14.48 64.87 17.64
C THR A 100 -15.17 63.52 17.44
N ALA A 101 -16.27 63.24 18.14
CA ALA A 101 -17.02 62.01 17.96
C ALA A 101 -17.57 61.85 16.53
N ARG A 102 -18.05 62.94 15.90
CA ARG A 102 -18.50 62.93 14.51
C ARG A 102 -17.36 62.68 13.52
N LEU A 103 -16.18 63.23 13.77
CA LEU A 103 -14.98 62.96 12.97
C LEU A 103 -14.55 61.49 13.13
N ASP A 104 -14.44 60.99 14.36
CA ASP A 104 -14.06 59.61 14.63
C ASP A 104 -15.03 58.61 13.98
N MET A 105 -16.34 58.89 14.03
CA MET A 105 -17.34 58.08 13.32
C MET A 105 -17.18 58.13 11.81
N SER A 106 -16.88 59.30 11.24
CA SER A 106 -16.64 59.44 9.79
C SER A 106 -15.42 58.63 9.36
N ASP A 107 -14.33 58.73 10.11
CA ASP A 107 -13.09 57.99 9.85
C ASP A 107 -13.34 56.48 9.95
N ALA A 108 -14.05 56.02 10.99
CA ALA A 108 -14.40 54.61 11.15
C ALA A 108 -15.22 54.07 9.96
N LEU A 109 -16.18 54.85 9.45
CA LEU A 109 -16.98 54.48 8.28
C LEU A 109 -16.11 54.43 7.02
N GLU A 110 -15.20 55.39 6.81
CA GLU A 110 -14.27 55.39 5.68
C GLU A 110 -13.32 54.18 5.72
N PHE A 111 -12.77 53.84 6.89
CA PHE A 111 -11.97 52.62 7.05
C PHE A 111 -12.78 51.34 6.78
N SER A 112 -14.02 51.28 7.24
CA SER A 112 -14.89 50.12 7.01
C SER A 112 -15.19 49.93 5.51
N GLU A 113 -15.42 51.02 4.79
CA GLU A 113 -15.69 51.01 3.37
C GLU A 113 -14.45 50.59 2.57
N ARG A 114 -13.28 51.16 2.89
CA ARG A 114 -12.03 50.78 2.26
C ARG A 114 -11.73 49.29 2.44
N THR A 115 -11.89 48.79 3.67
CA THR A 115 -11.67 47.37 3.99
C THR A 115 -12.62 46.47 3.20
N TYR A 116 -13.88 46.87 3.06
CA TYR A 116 -14.85 46.13 2.25
C TYR A 116 -14.43 46.05 0.77
N LEU A 117 -14.00 47.16 0.17
CA LEU A 117 -13.57 47.20 -1.23
C LEU A 117 -12.30 46.39 -1.46
N GLU A 118 -11.34 46.46 -0.54
CA GLU A 118 -10.13 45.63 -0.55
C GLU A 118 -10.49 44.14 -0.45
N LEU A 119 -11.40 43.75 0.45
CA LEU A 119 -11.88 42.37 0.56
C LEU A 119 -12.53 41.88 -0.73
N VAL A 120 -13.37 42.70 -1.35
CA VAL A 120 -14.04 42.36 -2.62
C VAL A 120 -13.02 42.21 -3.75
N GLN A 121 -11.96 43.02 -3.78
CA GLN A 121 -10.87 42.85 -4.73
C GLN A 121 -10.13 41.52 -4.51
N VAL A 122 -9.76 41.19 -3.27
CA VAL A 122 -9.13 39.90 -2.95
C VAL A 122 -10.02 38.72 -3.33
N LEU A 123 -11.34 38.82 -3.09
CA LEU A 123 -12.28 37.77 -3.46
C LEU A 123 -12.40 37.59 -4.98
N ARG A 124 -12.35 38.67 -5.77
CA ARG A 124 -12.32 38.58 -7.24
C ARG A 124 -11.08 37.88 -7.73
N GLU A 125 -9.92 38.27 -7.20
CA GLU A 125 -8.64 37.65 -7.57
C GLU A 125 -8.61 36.16 -7.19
N ALA A 126 -9.08 35.82 -5.98
CA ALA A 126 -9.10 34.45 -5.48
C ALA A 126 -10.07 33.53 -6.23
N LEU A 127 -11.17 34.08 -6.75
CA LEU A 127 -12.16 33.36 -7.53
C LEU A 127 -11.96 33.51 -9.04
N GLU A 128 -10.85 34.14 -9.46
CA GLU A 128 -10.50 34.42 -10.86
C GLU A 128 -11.66 35.08 -11.64
N LEU A 129 -12.39 35.99 -10.98
CA LEU A 129 -13.53 36.69 -11.57
C LEU A 129 -13.03 37.78 -12.53
N SER A 130 -13.71 37.88 -13.67
CA SER A 130 -13.50 38.92 -14.68
C SER A 130 -14.09 40.27 -14.26
N ASP A 131 -13.57 41.33 -14.86
CA ASP A 131 -14.08 42.68 -14.66
C ASP A 131 -15.57 42.76 -15.05
N GLY A 132 -16.40 43.19 -14.11
CA GLY A 132 -17.85 43.36 -14.31
C GLY A 132 -18.72 42.22 -13.79
N GLU A 133 -18.16 41.09 -13.32
CA GLU A 133 -18.94 40.04 -12.65
C GLU A 133 -19.40 40.46 -11.24
N MET A 134 -18.73 41.44 -10.64
CA MET A 134 -19.16 42.07 -9.39
C MET A 134 -19.45 43.55 -9.65
N SER A 135 -20.63 43.97 -9.23
CA SER A 135 -21.25 45.24 -9.60
C SER A 135 -21.37 46.21 -8.42
N GLY A 136 -21.33 45.71 -7.18
CA GLY A 136 -21.40 46.46 -5.92
C GLY A 136 -20.09 47.12 -5.48
N CYS A 137 -19.13 47.27 -6.40
CA CYS A 137 -17.77 47.72 -6.11
C CYS A 137 -17.59 49.25 -6.07
N ALA A 138 -18.67 50.00 -6.30
CA ALA A 138 -18.66 51.44 -6.19
C ALA A 138 -18.60 51.89 -4.71
N SER A 139 -17.97 53.05 -4.48
CA SER A 139 -17.97 53.69 -3.16
C SER A 139 -19.34 54.29 -2.86
N LEU A 140 -19.78 54.16 -1.61
CA LEU A 140 -20.98 54.76 -1.03
C LEU A 140 -20.77 56.22 -0.62
N LYS A 141 -19.52 56.71 -0.65
CA LYS A 141 -19.15 58.05 -0.19
C LYS A 141 -19.84 59.12 -1.05
N HIS A 142 -20.43 60.11 -0.39
CA HIS A 142 -21.09 61.27 -1.01
C HIS A 142 -22.29 60.95 -1.94
N LEU A 143 -22.85 59.73 -1.86
CA LEU A 143 -24.02 59.36 -2.66
C LEU A 143 -25.35 59.67 -1.95
N PRO A 144 -26.41 60.02 -2.70
CA PRO A 144 -27.75 60.16 -2.14
C PRO A 144 -28.28 58.82 -1.60
N PRO A 145 -29.24 58.84 -0.64
CA PRO A 145 -29.75 57.62 -0.01
C PRO A 145 -30.23 56.54 -0.98
N ASN A 146 -30.90 56.92 -2.08
CA ASN A 146 -31.43 55.98 -3.06
C ASN A 146 -30.30 55.22 -3.79
N GLU A 147 -29.23 55.91 -4.19
CA GLU A 147 -28.08 55.29 -4.86
C GLU A 147 -27.29 54.40 -3.90
N ARG A 148 -27.16 54.82 -2.63
CA ARG A 148 -26.54 53.96 -1.60
C ARG A 148 -27.32 52.67 -1.40
N GLN A 149 -28.65 52.75 -1.32
CA GLN A 149 -29.49 51.57 -1.19
C GLN A 149 -29.37 50.64 -2.41
N HIS A 150 -29.27 51.22 -3.61
CA HIS A 150 -29.04 50.46 -4.83
C HIS A 150 -27.70 49.70 -4.79
N ILE A 151 -26.59 50.37 -4.44
CA ILE A 151 -25.28 49.72 -4.30
C ILE A 151 -25.32 48.65 -3.20
N VAL A 152 -25.97 48.89 -2.06
CA VAL A 152 -26.14 47.87 -1.00
C VAL A 152 -26.85 46.63 -1.54
N SER A 153 -27.90 46.80 -2.36
CA SER A 153 -28.56 45.68 -3.03
C SER A 153 -27.61 44.93 -3.97
N MET A 154 -26.80 45.63 -4.77
CA MET A 154 -25.81 44.99 -5.65
C MET A 154 -24.73 44.24 -4.84
N ARG A 155 -24.31 44.80 -3.70
CA ARG A 155 -23.36 44.13 -2.79
C ARG A 155 -23.94 42.85 -2.21
N GLN A 156 -25.24 42.82 -1.90
CA GLN A 156 -25.92 41.61 -1.44
C GLN A 156 -25.97 40.53 -2.53
N THR A 157 -26.33 40.91 -3.77
CA THR A 157 -26.34 39.97 -4.90
C THR A 157 -24.94 39.44 -5.21
N ASP A 158 -23.94 40.30 -5.16
CA ASP A 158 -22.53 39.92 -5.35
C ASP A 158 -22.07 38.93 -4.27
N LEU A 159 -22.47 39.12 -2.99
CA LEU A 159 -22.15 38.20 -1.91
C LEU A 159 -22.81 36.83 -2.08
N GLU A 160 -24.07 36.78 -2.52
CA GLU A 160 -24.77 35.53 -2.83
C GLU A 160 -24.12 34.79 -4.01
N PHE A 161 -23.70 35.53 -5.04
CA PHE A 161 -22.96 35.00 -6.17
C PHE A 161 -21.63 34.37 -5.72
N VAL A 162 -20.83 35.12 -4.95
CA VAL A 162 -19.55 34.64 -4.39
C VAL A 162 -19.75 33.39 -3.53
N ARG A 163 -20.78 33.37 -2.67
CA ARG A 163 -21.12 32.20 -1.86
C ARG A 163 -21.41 30.98 -2.73
N THR A 164 -22.24 31.14 -3.77
CA THR A 164 -22.60 30.06 -4.69
C THR A 164 -21.37 29.53 -5.43
N ARG A 165 -20.47 30.43 -5.87
CA ARG A 165 -19.19 30.05 -6.49
C ARG A 165 -18.33 29.19 -5.55
N PHE A 166 -18.21 29.56 -4.28
CA PHE A 166 -17.51 28.75 -3.29
C PHE A 166 -18.15 27.38 -3.06
N GLU A 167 -19.49 27.33 -2.96
CA GLU A 167 -20.21 26.06 -2.79
C GLU A 167 -19.96 25.11 -3.97
N ILE A 168 -20.00 25.62 -5.20
CA ILE A 168 -19.68 24.86 -6.42
C ILE A 168 -18.22 24.37 -6.39
N GLN A 169 -17.25 25.26 -6.17
CA GLN A 169 -15.84 24.90 -6.16
C GLN A 169 -15.51 23.87 -5.07
N ASN A 170 -16.10 24.02 -3.89
CA ASN A 170 -15.95 23.07 -2.80
C ASN A 170 -16.53 21.69 -3.16
N SER A 171 -17.73 21.65 -3.76
CA SER A 171 -18.33 20.39 -4.21
C SER A 171 -17.48 19.68 -5.27
N GLN A 172 -16.95 20.43 -6.25
CA GLN A 172 -16.07 19.90 -7.29
C GLN A 172 -14.76 19.38 -6.70
N SER A 173 -14.16 20.13 -5.77
CA SER A 173 -12.94 19.71 -5.07
C SER A 173 -13.16 18.41 -4.28
N GLN A 174 -14.31 18.26 -3.61
CA GLN A 174 -14.64 17.03 -2.88
C GLN A 174 -14.81 15.84 -3.83
N GLN A 175 -15.49 16.03 -4.96
CA GLN A 175 -15.64 14.99 -5.98
C GLN A 175 -14.30 14.57 -6.58
N GLN A 176 -13.42 15.52 -6.90
CA GLN A 176 -12.07 15.24 -7.37
C GLN A 176 -11.24 14.49 -6.33
N GLN A 177 -11.37 14.83 -5.04
CA GLN A 177 -10.69 14.13 -3.97
C GLN A 177 -11.16 12.67 -3.85
N LEU A 178 -12.47 12.41 -3.98
CA LEU A 178 -13.01 11.05 -3.96
C LEU A 178 -12.50 10.22 -5.16
N LEU A 179 -12.49 10.81 -6.35
CA LEU A 179 -11.94 10.16 -7.55
C LEU A 179 -10.46 9.82 -7.39
N LEU A 180 -9.66 10.75 -6.85
CA LEU A 180 -8.25 10.51 -6.58
C LEU A 180 -8.04 9.37 -5.57
N GLN A 181 -8.87 9.29 -4.53
CA GLN A 181 -8.81 8.18 -3.58
C GLN A 181 -9.17 6.84 -4.25
N GLU A 182 -10.13 6.82 -5.16
CA GLU A 182 -10.50 5.62 -5.90
C GLU A 182 -9.35 5.16 -6.82
N ILE A 183 -8.78 6.08 -7.61
CA ILE A 183 -7.61 5.80 -8.46
C ILE A 183 -6.44 5.27 -7.62
N GLN A 184 -6.19 5.83 -6.43
CA GLN A 184 -5.14 5.35 -5.54
C GLN A 184 -5.39 3.90 -5.08
N ARG A 185 -6.65 3.55 -4.77
CA ARG A 185 -7.02 2.17 -4.43
C ARG A 185 -6.81 1.24 -5.62
N GLU A 186 -7.23 1.64 -6.82
CA GLU A 186 -7.05 0.85 -8.04
C GLU A 186 -5.56 0.61 -8.35
N ILE A 187 -4.72 1.64 -8.22
CA ILE A 187 -3.26 1.51 -8.38
C ILE A 187 -2.70 0.50 -7.37
N HIS A 188 -3.16 0.55 -6.12
CA HIS A 188 -2.72 -0.41 -5.11
C HIS A 188 -3.11 -1.84 -5.48
N THR A 189 -4.37 -2.08 -5.85
CA THR A 189 -4.85 -3.38 -6.31
C THR A 189 -4.12 -3.87 -7.57
N LEU A 190 -3.78 -2.97 -8.51
CA LEU A 190 -2.98 -3.32 -9.69
C LEU A 190 -1.58 -3.77 -9.32
N ARG A 191 -0.94 -3.14 -8.33
CA ARG A 191 0.37 -3.58 -7.83
C ARG A 191 0.30 -4.95 -7.17
N GLU A 192 -0.72 -5.22 -6.37
CA GLU A 192 -0.94 -6.55 -5.77
C GLU A 192 -1.15 -7.62 -6.85
N ARG A 193 -1.97 -7.33 -7.87
CA ARG A 193 -2.17 -8.22 -9.02
C ARG A 193 -0.89 -8.44 -9.81
N GLN A 194 -0.05 -7.42 -9.94
CA GLN A 194 1.24 -7.54 -10.62
C GLN A 194 2.17 -8.49 -9.87
N VAL A 195 2.21 -8.45 -8.54
CA VAL A 195 2.98 -9.39 -7.71
C VAL A 195 2.49 -10.82 -7.93
N LEU A 196 1.19 -11.05 -7.84
CA LEU A 196 0.58 -12.36 -8.15
C LEU A 196 0.90 -12.83 -9.59
N GLY A 197 0.96 -11.89 -10.54
CA GLY A 197 1.38 -12.17 -11.91
C GLY A 197 2.82 -12.67 -12.00
N TYR A 198 3.76 -12.11 -11.21
CA TYR A 198 5.13 -12.60 -11.16
C TYR A 198 5.24 -13.98 -10.49
N GLU A 199 4.49 -14.21 -9.42
CA GLU A 199 4.47 -15.51 -8.73
C GLU A 199 3.96 -16.63 -9.65
N THR A 200 2.81 -16.41 -10.30
CA THR A 200 2.23 -17.37 -11.24
C THR A 200 3.12 -17.60 -12.47
N GLN A 201 3.82 -16.56 -12.95
CA GLN A 201 4.80 -16.70 -14.03
C GLN A 201 5.98 -17.58 -13.60
N ALA A 202 6.49 -17.40 -12.38
CA ALA A 202 7.59 -18.22 -11.85
C ALA A 202 7.17 -19.70 -11.68
N GLU A 203 5.95 -19.96 -11.20
CA GLU A 203 5.38 -21.30 -11.13
C GLU A 203 5.27 -21.94 -12.52
N LEU A 204 4.79 -21.18 -13.52
CA LEU A 204 4.69 -21.64 -14.89
C LEU A 204 6.07 -22.00 -15.48
N GLU A 205 7.09 -21.20 -15.20
CA GLU A 205 8.47 -21.47 -15.60
C GLU A 205 9.03 -22.74 -14.93
N SER A 206 8.74 -22.95 -13.65
CA SER A 206 9.10 -24.17 -12.92
C SER A 206 8.47 -25.41 -13.56
N VAL A 207 7.16 -25.38 -13.81
CA VAL A 207 6.43 -26.49 -14.44
C VAL A 207 6.93 -26.77 -15.85
N LYS A 208 7.27 -25.73 -16.63
CA LYS A 208 7.89 -25.90 -17.95
C LYS A 208 9.24 -26.61 -17.86
N ALA A 209 10.08 -26.24 -16.88
CA ALA A 209 11.38 -26.87 -16.68
C ALA A 209 11.22 -28.36 -16.27
N GLU A 210 10.28 -28.66 -15.38
CA GLU A 210 9.96 -30.04 -14.98
C GLU A 210 9.46 -30.87 -16.17
N LEU A 211 8.60 -30.32 -17.02
CA LEU A 211 8.09 -31.00 -18.20
C LEU A 211 9.22 -31.34 -19.18
N GLU A 212 10.14 -30.40 -19.43
CA GLU A 212 11.30 -30.67 -20.29
C GLU A 212 12.24 -31.71 -19.67
N ALA A 213 12.44 -31.69 -18.34
CA ALA A 213 13.22 -32.72 -17.65
C ALA A 213 12.56 -34.11 -17.80
N GLN A 214 11.25 -34.23 -17.60
CA GLN A 214 10.52 -35.48 -17.82
C GLN A 214 10.58 -35.94 -19.29
N ARG A 215 10.53 -35.01 -20.24
CA ARG A 215 10.67 -35.32 -21.66
C ARG A 215 12.06 -35.90 -21.96
N GLN A 216 13.12 -35.32 -21.39
CA GLN A 216 14.48 -35.83 -21.54
C GLN A 216 14.64 -37.21 -20.89
N GLU A 217 14.11 -37.41 -19.68
CA GLU A 217 14.16 -38.70 -19.00
C GLU A 217 13.41 -39.79 -19.79
N THR A 218 12.21 -39.49 -20.29
CA THR A 218 11.44 -40.45 -21.09
C THR A 218 12.15 -40.83 -22.39
N GLU A 219 12.84 -39.88 -23.03
CA GLU A 219 13.66 -40.17 -24.21
C GLU A 219 14.86 -41.06 -23.87
N GLN A 220 15.58 -40.77 -22.78
CA GLN A 220 16.67 -41.61 -22.30
C GLN A 220 16.20 -43.03 -21.95
N LEU A 221 15.05 -43.17 -21.30
CA LEU A 221 14.46 -44.47 -20.97
C LEU A 221 14.06 -45.25 -22.24
N ARG A 222 13.53 -44.58 -23.25
CA ARG A 222 13.23 -45.21 -24.56
C ARG A 222 14.49 -45.70 -25.24
N GLN A 223 15.56 -44.90 -25.22
CA GLN A 223 16.86 -45.28 -25.79
C GLN A 223 17.46 -46.49 -25.05
N ALA A 224 17.51 -46.46 -23.72
CA ALA A 224 18.00 -47.57 -22.91
C ALA A 224 17.17 -48.85 -23.12
N LEU A 225 15.85 -48.73 -23.26
CA LEU A 225 14.98 -49.85 -23.60
C LEU A 225 15.31 -50.43 -24.97
N GLN A 226 15.50 -49.58 -25.99
CA GLN A 226 15.86 -50.02 -27.33
C GLN A 226 17.22 -50.72 -27.35
N GLU A 227 18.21 -50.20 -26.61
CA GLU A 227 19.51 -50.85 -26.44
C GLU A 227 19.40 -52.22 -25.79
N SER A 228 18.60 -52.36 -24.74
CA SER A 228 18.31 -53.64 -24.07
C SER A 228 17.67 -54.65 -25.02
N ILE A 229 16.68 -54.22 -25.81
CA ILE A 229 16.05 -55.07 -26.85
C ILE A 229 17.11 -55.54 -27.85
N ASN A 230 17.93 -54.63 -28.37
CA ASN A 230 18.99 -54.95 -29.33
C ASN A 230 20.03 -55.92 -28.73
N GLN A 231 20.40 -55.75 -27.46
CA GLN A 231 21.30 -56.68 -26.75
C GLN A 231 20.67 -58.06 -26.57
N LEU A 232 19.40 -58.14 -26.17
CA LEU A 232 18.67 -59.40 -26.02
C LEU A 232 18.56 -60.15 -27.35
N GLN A 233 18.27 -59.45 -28.46
CA GLN A 233 18.24 -60.04 -29.79
C GLN A 233 19.61 -60.60 -30.22
N ARG A 234 20.70 -59.86 -29.99
CA ARG A 234 22.07 -60.35 -30.23
C ARG A 234 22.38 -61.60 -29.41
N ASN A 235 22.12 -61.57 -28.10
CA ASN A 235 22.33 -62.71 -27.22
C ASN A 235 21.50 -63.93 -27.64
N GLN A 236 20.25 -63.74 -28.10
CA GLN A 236 19.43 -64.83 -28.63
C GLN A 236 20.02 -65.41 -29.92
N GLN A 237 20.48 -64.56 -30.83
CA GLN A 237 21.12 -64.99 -32.08
C GLN A 237 22.42 -65.77 -31.80
N GLU A 238 23.28 -65.26 -30.92
CA GLU A 238 24.51 -65.93 -30.49
C GLU A 238 24.22 -67.29 -29.84
N ARG A 239 23.22 -67.37 -28.95
CA ARG A 239 22.78 -68.64 -28.34
C ARG A 239 22.25 -69.62 -29.39
N SER A 240 21.49 -69.13 -30.39
CA SER A 240 20.99 -69.94 -31.49
C SER A 240 22.12 -70.52 -32.34
N VAL A 241 23.11 -69.69 -32.72
CA VAL A 241 24.31 -70.12 -33.46
C VAL A 241 25.12 -71.13 -32.63
N THR A 242 25.37 -70.84 -31.35
CA THR A 242 26.11 -71.73 -30.44
C THR A 242 25.40 -73.07 -30.30
N ASN A 243 24.07 -73.10 -30.14
CA ASN A 243 23.29 -74.34 -30.09
C ASN A 243 23.34 -75.12 -31.40
N ARG A 244 23.35 -74.45 -32.56
CA ARG A 244 23.53 -75.12 -33.87
C ARG A 244 24.93 -75.74 -33.99
N ASN A 245 25.97 -75.00 -33.63
CA ASN A 245 27.35 -75.49 -33.65
C ASN A 245 27.54 -76.68 -32.68
N ASN A 246 26.98 -76.61 -31.48
CA ASN A 246 27.01 -77.70 -30.50
C ASN A 246 26.23 -78.93 -30.96
N LYS A 247 25.12 -78.75 -31.69
CA LYS A 247 24.40 -79.86 -32.33
C LYS A 247 25.19 -80.49 -33.49
N GLY A 248 25.92 -79.70 -34.27
CA GLY A 248 26.84 -80.20 -35.30
C GLY A 248 27.96 -81.06 -34.71
N LEU A 249 28.63 -80.57 -33.65
CA LEU A 249 29.67 -81.31 -32.93
C LEU A 249 29.12 -82.54 -32.18
N SER A 250 27.86 -82.51 -31.74
CA SER A 250 27.18 -83.66 -31.13
C SER A 250 26.77 -84.71 -32.17
N ALA A 251 26.34 -84.30 -33.37
CA ALA A 251 26.00 -85.21 -34.47
C ALA A 251 27.24 -85.97 -34.98
N GLU A 252 28.40 -85.30 -35.01
CA GLU A 252 29.69 -85.90 -35.37
C GLU A 252 30.20 -86.88 -34.28
N ARG A 253 29.85 -86.66 -33.00
CA ARG A 253 30.13 -87.59 -31.90
C ARG A 253 29.15 -88.77 -31.78
N THR A 254 27.92 -88.66 -32.29
CA THR A 254 26.96 -89.78 -32.27
C THR A 254 27.31 -90.93 -33.23
N GLY A 255 28.34 -90.79 -34.07
CA GLY A 255 28.87 -91.89 -34.89
C GLY A 255 29.88 -92.82 -34.20
N ARG A 256 30.40 -92.49 -32.99
CA ARG A 256 31.50 -93.26 -32.37
C ARG A 256 31.38 -93.57 -30.88
N SER A 257 30.26 -93.32 -30.21
CA SER A 257 30.13 -93.62 -28.78
C SER A 257 28.79 -94.23 -28.40
N SER A 258 28.51 -95.43 -28.91
CA SER A 258 27.69 -96.40 -28.19
C SER A 258 28.60 -97.10 -27.16
N ARG A 259 28.71 -96.55 -25.96
CA ARG A 259 29.15 -97.31 -24.79
C ARG A 259 28.73 -96.64 -23.49
N ARG A 260 27.83 -97.35 -22.79
CA ARG A 260 27.55 -97.34 -21.35
C ARG A 260 27.37 -95.96 -20.71
N VAL A 261 26.11 -95.54 -20.63
CA VAL A 261 25.65 -94.65 -19.56
C VAL A 261 25.61 -95.48 -18.29
N GLY A 262 26.53 -95.22 -17.37
CA GLY A 262 26.49 -95.76 -16.01
C GLY A 262 25.29 -95.20 -15.26
N HIS A 263 24.53 -96.06 -14.60
CA HIS A 263 23.53 -95.66 -13.63
C HIS A 263 24.21 -94.87 -12.50
N HIS A 264 23.88 -93.59 -12.39
CA HIS A 264 24.16 -92.81 -11.20
C HIS A 264 23.00 -93.03 -10.23
N ASN A 265 23.28 -93.62 -9.07
CA ASN A 265 22.35 -93.65 -7.95
C ASN A 265 22.19 -92.24 -7.40
N CYS A 266 21.24 -91.49 -7.95
CA CYS A 266 20.66 -90.36 -7.24
C CYS A 266 19.66 -90.93 -6.24
N ILE A 267 19.96 -90.81 -4.95
CA ILE A 267 19.01 -91.00 -3.86
C ILE A 267 17.80 -90.08 -4.15
N PRO A 268 16.56 -90.61 -4.28
CA PRO A 268 15.38 -89.77 -4.35
C PRO A 268 15.24 -89.05 -3.02
N ASN A 269 15.60 -87.76 -2.99
CA ASN A 269 15.35 -86.93 -1.84
C ASN A 269 13.84 -86.63 -1.82
N GLU A 270 13.08 -87.23 -0.91
CA GLU A 270 11.63 -87.06 -0.69
C GLU A 270 11.20 -85.62 -0.30
N SER A 271 12.05 -84.62 -0.55
CA SER A 271 11.75 -83.20 -0.26
C SER A 271 11.11 -82.44 -1.44
N TYR A 272 11.02 -83.04 -2.64
CA TYR A 272 10.51 -82.34 -3.83
C TYR A 272 8.97 -82.27 -3.95
N GLU A 273 8.20 -83.04 -3.18
CA GLU A 273 6.74 -82.87 -3.16
C GLU A 273 6.28 -81.60 -2.42
N LYS A 274 7.15 -81.01 -1.58
CA LYS A 274 6.85 -79.77 -0.84
C LYS A 274 7.28 -78.50 -1.58
N ALA A 275 8.13 -78.59 -2.61
CA ALA A 275 8.59 -77.45 -3.40
C ALA A 275 7.46 -76.65 -4.10
N PRO A 276 6.45 -77.28 -4.74
CA PRO A 276 5.33 -76.53 -5.32
C PRO A 276 4.40 -75.95 -4.24
N ALA A 277 4.23 -76.64 -3.11
CA ALA A 277 3.42 -76.16 -1.98
C ALA A 277 4.04 -74.92 -1.31
N VAL A 278 5.36 -74.93 -1.09
CA VAL A 278 6.12 -73.80 -0.54
C VAL A 278 6.12 -72.61 -1.52
N LYS A 279 6.32 -72.84 -2.83
CA LYS A 279 6.20 -71.77 -3.84
C LYS A 279 4.78 -71.17 -3.90
N LYS A 280 3.74 -72.00 -3.76
CA LYS A 280 2.33 -71.56 -3.73
C LYS A 280 2.00 -70.79 -2.44
N GLN A 281 2.64 -71.14 -1.32
CA GLN A 281 2.49 -70.43 -0.05
C GLN A 281 3.22 -69.07 -0.07
N ILE A 282 4.42 -69.01 -0.64
CA ILE A 282 5.17 -67.76 -0.84
C ILE A 282 4.43 -66.83 -1.80
N SER A 283 3.88 -67.34 -2.91
CA SER A 283 3.10 -66.52 -3.84
C SER A 283 1.82 -65.99 -3.19
N LYS A 284 1.10 -66.82 -2.41
CA LYS A 284 -0.06 -66.39 -1.61
C LYS A 284 0.30 -65.33 -0.58
N MET A 285 1.44 -65.44 0.12
CA MET A 285 1.90 -64.42 1.06
C MET A 285 2.22 -63.10 0.36
N LYS A 286 2.88 -63.15 -0.81
CA LYS A 286 3.17 -61.96 -1.62
C LYS A 286 1.89 -61.29 -2.13
N LEU A 287 0.89 -62.09 -2.52
CA LEU A 287 -0.41 -61.58 -2.95
C LEU A 287 -1.15 -60.90 -1.80
N LYS A 288 -1.22 -61.55 -0.62
CA LYS A 288 -1.80 -60.96 0.59
C LYS A 288 -1.10 -59.67 1.02
N LYS A 289 0.23 -59.59 0.89
CA LYS A 289 0.99 -58.37 1.18
C LYS A 289 0.61 -57.24 0.22
N ARG A 290 0.55 -57.51 -1.10
CA ARG A 290 0.10 -56.51 -2.08
C ARG A 290 -1.35 -56.07 -1.85
N GLU A 291 -2.22 -57.00 -1.49
CA GLU A 291 -3.63 -56.71 -1.20
C GLU A 291 -3.79 -55.83 0.05
N SER A 292 -2.97 -56.06 1.09
CA SER A 292 -2.93 -55.19 2.26
C SER A 292 -2.38 -53.78 1.94
N GLU A 293 -1.42 -53.68 1.03
CA GLU A 293 -0.83 -52.41 0.60
C GLU A 293 -1.82 -51.59 -0.23
N VAL A 294 -2.55 -52.23 -1.16
CA VAL A 294 -3.65 -51.61 -1.92
C VAL A 294 -4.76 -51.13 -0.99
N ASN A 295 -5.16 -51.94 0.01
CA ASN A 295 -6.16 -51.52 0.99
C ASN A 295 -5.72 -50.33 1.83
N ASN A 296 -4.44 -50.28 2.22
CA ASN A 296 -3.88 -49.13 2.93
C ASN A 296 -3.84 -47.86 2.07
N LEU A 297 -3.46 -47.99 0.78
CA LEU A 297 -3.48 -46.88 -0.17
C LEU A 297 -4.89 -46.37 -0.43
N ASN A 298 -5.87 -47.27 -0.61
CA ASN A 298 -7.28 -46.89 -0.76
C ASN A 298 -7.83 -46.17 0.47
N LYS A 299 -7.46 -46.61 1.69
CA LYS A 299 -7.84 -45.91 2.93
C LYS A 299 -7.21 -44.51 3.01
N ALA A 300 -5.95 -44.37 2.63
CA ALA A 300 -5.27 -43.07 2.58
C ALA A 300 -5.88 -42.13 1.53
N MET A 301 -6.25 -42.65 0.36
CA MET A 301 -6.95 -41.88 -0.67
C MET A 301 -8.34 -41.44 -0.22
N GLY A 302 -9.12 -42.30 0.44
CA GLY A 302 -10.41 -41.94 1.01
C GLY A 302 -10.30 -40.84 2.08
N GLN A 303 -9.27 -40.89 2.92
CA GLN A 303 -8.98 -39.83 3.90
C GLN A 303 -8.59 -38.51 3.23
N LYS A 304 -7.73 -38.54 2.20
CA LYS A 304 -7.37 -37.34 1.43
C LYS A 304 -8.59 -36.73 0.74
N GLN A 305 -9.49 -37.56 0.20
CA GLN A 305 -10.70 -37.10 -0.48
C GLN A 305 -11.69 -36.47 0.49
N GLN A 306 -11.83 -37.00 1.72
CA GLN A 306 -12.60 -36.37 2.81
C GLN A 306 -12.01 -35.03 3.25
N ILE A 307 -10.68 -34.92 3.32
CA ILE A 307 -10.02 -33.65 3.65
C ILE A 307 -10.27 -32.63 2.54
N CYS A 308 -10.12 -33.02 1.27
CA CYS A 308 -10.40 -32.12 0.15
C CYS A 308 -11.86 -31.66 0.13
N SER A 309 -12.84 -32.55 0.40
CA SER A 309 -14.24 -32.13 0.47
C SER A 309 -14.51 -31.17 1.63
N ALA A 310 -13.94 -31.42 2.82
CA ALA A 310 -14.09 -30.52 3.97
C ALA A 310 -13.44 -29.14 3.73
N VAL A 311 -12.33 -29.09 3.00
CA VAL A 311 -11.69 -27.83 2.60
C VAL A 311 -12.51 -27.10 1.54
N SER A 312 -13.14 -27.81 0.60
CA SER A 312 -14.06 -27.21 -0.38
C SER A 312 -15.30 -26.61 0.29
N ASP A 313 -15.86 -27.28 1.30
CA ASP A 313 -17.01 -26.79 2.07
C ASP A 313 -16.69 -25.54 2.90
N LEU A 314 -15.44 -25.38 3.35
CA LEU A 314 -14.95 -24.18 4.06
C LEU A 314 -14.54 -23.04 3.11
N SER A 315 -14.26 -23.33 1.84
CA SER A 315 -13.87 -22.33 0.83
C SER A 315 -15.04 -21.67 0.10
N SER A 316 -16.28 -22.15 0.32
CA SER A 316 -17.47 -21.50 -0.23
C SER A 316 -17.75 -20.21 0.55
N PRO A 317 -17.73 -19.02 -0.09
CA PRO A 317 -18.02 -17.78 0.60
C PRO A 317 -19.46 -17.81 1.12
N LEU A 318 -19.61 -17.52 2.41
CA LEU A 318 -20.88 -17.24 3.08
C LEU A 318 -21.74 -16.33 2.18
N GLN A 319 -22.74 -16.89 1.51
CA GLN A 319 -23.86 -16.12 1.01
C GLN A 319 -24.55 -15.52 2.24
N ALA A 320 -24.43 -14.19 2.38
CA ALA A 320 -25.20 -13.43 3.33
C ALA A 320 -26.70 -13.71 3.11
N PRO A 321 -27.50 -13.89 4.18
CA PRO A 321 -28.92 -14.16 4.03
C PRO A 321 -29.62 -12.91 3.51
N GLU A 322 -30.25 -13.03 2.33
CA GLU A 322 -31.28 -12.09 1.90
C GLU A 322 -32.45 -12.15 2.88
N SER A 323 -32.61 -11.08 3.67
CA SER A 323 -33.84 -10.84 4.42
C SER A 323 -33.94 -9.36 4.80
N SER A 324 -34.64 -8.58 3.97
CA SER A 324 -35.76 -7.76 4.45
C SER A 324 -36.50 -7.15 3.26
N ARG A 325 -37.58 -7.81 2.87
CA ARG A 325 -38.73 -7.15 2.24
C ARG A 325 -39.24 -6.06 3.19
N CYS A 326 -39.39 -4.83 2.70
CA CYS A 326 -40.38 -3.89 3.22
C CYS A 326 -41.36 -3.53 2.09
N PRO A 327 -42.68 -3.56 2.35
CA PRO A 327 -43.72 -3.31 1.36
C PRO A 327 -44.22 -1.85 1.38
N LEU A 328 -44.83 -1.45 0.26
CA LEU A 328 -45.82 -0.38 0.06
C LEU A 328 -45.37 1.09 0.20
N LEU A 329 -45.60 1.89 -0.84
CA LEU A 329 -46.84 2.68 -0.97
C LEU A 329 -47.01 3.23 -2.39
N ALA A 330 -48.24 3.14 -2.87
CA ALA A 330 -48.77 3.86 -4.02
C ALA A 330 -49.22 5.27 -3.60
N GLU A 331 -49.55 6.08 -4.62
CA GLU A 331 -50.16 7.43 -4.61
C GLU A 331 -49.19 8.62 -4.61
N ALA A 332 -48.94 9.18 -5.80
CA ALA A 332 -49.61 10.38 -6.33
C ALA A 332 -49.12 10.67 -7.76
#